data_AF-A0A524D5B6-F1
#
_entry.id   AF-A0A524D5B6-F1
#
_cell.length_a   1.000
_cell.length_b   1.000
_cell.length_c   1.000
_cell.angle_alpha   90.00
_cell.angle_beta   90.00
_cell.angle_gamma   90.00
#
_symmetry.space_group_name_H-M   'P 1'
#
loop_
_entity.id
_entity.type
_entity.pdbx_description
1 polymer ?
#
loop_
_entity_poly.entity_id
_entity_poly.type
_entity_poly.pdbx_seq_one_letter_code
_entity_poly.pdbx_strand_id
1 'polypeptide(L)'
;MQTTNADNYDASEIGIIESYVNEGGAVLLMTDWGEWGLLTDPVLTAFGYERDNRAEALADSDEYVDHEYWPYYSGAENIANHSTTRRASTIQMFAGTALTTIPDNGEAVVWTDTDGTANWSSSSDPAPGAILAACSTFGSGRVFVVTDLNMWLTSDSDGNAVENFFEFQNEYFAISSAFWLLGAGIPEKTVLVDNSNGPYLTFLGTGFDEFVWFLSANGFNVKVMNHFSQELLDQADVLIMLSGSINHTTQQIESVIQFVQRGGGLFAVGDNGLYAEEITLTTQEFGIEYNTTGGSIVESDDYDTYTEYVIFDDANFAAHPIMSGVHRMELDKCGGIASVGSGVALVSTDNDGTATWSTGGVANEVPILAATEFGMGRVVAITDYNLPTYTDPDVDDYITLYDSENDIFLANAFYWLVMNRAPVVELLTPNGGEVWNGTRTVEWDAADPNRDDLEFAVWYSDNNGSDWTLLDDGIIGMTYDWNTTQHDDGNSYMIRVVAFDGILDSYDDSDDPFELDNFVGGGPGGPGITIDPMLLALIGGAAVVIIIVVVIIMKRPKE
;
A
#
# COMPACT_ATOMS: atom_id res chain seq x y z
N MET A 1 27.92 31.23 -24.29
CA MET A 1 29.30 31.18 -23.77
C MET A 1 29.42 32.08 -22.54
N GLN A 2 29.03 31.55 -21.38
CA GLN A 2 29.48 32.08 -20.09
C GLN A 2 30.70 31.24 -19.70
N THR A 3 31.87 31.58 -20.24
CA THR A 3 33.14 31.01 -19.82
C THR A 3 33.57 31.71 -18.53
N THR A 4 33.15 31.20 -17.38
CA THR A 4 33.74 31.52 -16.08
C THR A 4 33.74 30.26 -15.24
N ASN A 5 34.94 29.71 -15.00
CA ASN A 5 35.29 28.70 -13.99
C ASN A 5 34.20 28.43 -12.95
N ALA A 6 33.23 27.58 -13.27
CA ALA A 6 32.52 26.83 -12.26
C ALA A 6 33.40 25.61 -12.04
N ASP A 7 34.03 25.52 -10.87
CA ASP A 7 34.70 24.30 -10.48
C ASP A 7 33.62 23.20 -10.38
N ASN A 8 33.93 21.98 -10.82
CA ASN A 8 33.04 20.84 -10.59
C ASN A 8 32.74 20.74 -9.09
N TYR A 9 31.57 20.22 -8.75
CA TYR A 9 31.27 19.82 -7.38
C TYR A 9 32.41 18.94 -6.84
N ASP A 10 32.99 19.36 -5.71
CA ASP A 10 34.04 18.57 -5.07
C ASP A 10 33.44 17.46 -4.21
N ALA A 11 34.28 16.52 -3.77
CA ALA A 11 33.83 15.38 -2.98
C ALA A 11 33.18 15.78 -1.63
N SER A 12 33.54 16.93 -1.07
CA SER A 12 32.92 17.43 0.16
C SER A 12 31.53 17.99 -0.11
N GLU A 13 31.35 18.71 -1.21
CA GLU A 13 30.05 19.26 -1.62
C GLU A 13 29.07 18.14 -1.96
N ILE A 14 29.53 17.14 -2.72
CA ILE A 14 28.73 15.95 -3.06
C ILE A 14 28.30 15.22 -1.78
N GLY A 15 29.22 14.97 -0.85
CA GLY A 15 28.90 14.29 0.40
C GLY A 15 27.88 15.03 1.28
N ILE A 16 27.82 16.37 1.20
CA ILE A 16 26.78 17.16 1.88
C ILE A 16 25.41 16.91 1.24
N ILE A 17 25.35 16.90 -0.09
CA ILE A 17 24.10 16.65 -0.83
C ILE A 17 23.61 15.22 -0.57
N GLU A 18 24.50 14.22 -0.64
CA GLU A 18 24.16 12.83 -0.32
C GLU A 18 23.63 12.68 1.10
N SER A 19 24.28 13.27 2.10
CA SER A 19 23.82 13.22 3.50
C SER A 19 22.45 13.87 3.66
N TYR A 20 22.23 15.04 3.02
CA TYR A 20 20.96 15.73 3.05
C TYR A 20 19.82 14.88 2.49
N VAL A 21 20.03 14.25 1.33
CA VAL A 21 19.01 13.37 0.72
C VAL A 21 18.85 12.10 1.54
N ASN A 22 19.92 11.45 1.97
CA ASN A 22 19.87 10.23 2.77
C ASN A 22 19.04 10.39 4.06
N GLU A 23 19.08 11.58 4.67
CA GLU A 23 18.34 11.95 5.89
C GLU A 23 16.89 12.39 5.64
N GLY A 24 16.37 12.27 4.41
CA GLY A 24 14.99 12.61 4.05
C GLY A 24 14.84 13.89 3.24
N GLY A 25 15.93 14.49 2.77
CA GLY A 25 15.89 15.59 1.81
C GLY A 25 15.52 15.14 0.40
N ALA A 26 15.19 16.10 -0.46
CA ALA A 26 14.87 15.85 -1.86
C ALA A 26 15.81 16.63 -2.77
N VAL A 27 16.21 16.05 -3.90
CA VAL A 27 17.05 16.73 -4.89
C VAL A 27 16.48 16.58 -6.29
N LEU A 28 16.44 17.70 -7.01
CA LEU A 28 16.12 17.79 -8.42
C LEU A 28 17.41 18.04 -9.20
N LEU A 29 17.82 17.06 -10.00
CA LEU A 29 19.02 17.12 -10.81
C LEU A 29 18.64 17.36 -12.27
N MET A 30 18.96 18.54 -12.77
CA MET A 30 18.76 18.90 -14.17
C MET A 30 20.11 18.85 -14.86
N THR A 31 20.21 18.11 -15.96
CA THR A 31 21.42 18.04 -16.79
C THR A 31 21.09 18.42 -18.22
N ASP A 32 22.09 18.39 -19.09
CA ASP A 32 21.98 18.84 -20.47
C ASP A 32 22.99 18.08 -21.36
N TRP A 33 22.86 18.18 -22.67
CA TRP A 33 23.70 17.46 -23.63
C TRP A 33 25.16 17.97 -23.65
N GLY A 34 26.07 17.09 -24.08
CA GLY A 34 27.47 17.45 -24.31
C GLY A 34 28.18 18.06 -23.09
N GLU A 35 28.85 19.20 -23.31
CA GLU A 35 29.64 19.88 -22.28
C GLU A 35 28.80 20.61 -21.23
N TRP A 36 27.51 20.88 -21.52
CA TRP A 36 26.63 21.66 -20.65
C TRP A 36 26.21 20.91 -19.38
N GLY A 37 26.14 19.57 -19.44
CA GLY A 37 25.88 18.71 -18.27
C GLY A 37 27.12 18.27 -17.48
N LEU A 38 28.35 18.64 -17.88
CA LEU A 38 29.57 18.09 -17.23
C LEU A 38 29.71 18.45 -15.75
N LEU A 39 29.11 19.57 -15.33
CA LEU A 39 29.17 20.01 -13.93
C LEU A 39 28.27 19.18 -13.02
N THR A 40 27.19 18.60 -13.54
CA THR A 40 26.22 17.81 -12.77
C THR A 40 26.56 16.31 -12.75
N ASP A 41 27.41 15.83 -13.67
CA ASP A 41 27.83 14.42 -13.76
C ASP A 41 28.32 13.84 -12.43
N PRO A 42 29.22 14.49 -11.66
CA PRO A 42 29.66 13.93 -10.38
C PRO A 42 28.55 13.75 -9.35
N VAL A 43 27.51 14.59 -9.40
CA VAL A 43 26.35 14.49 -8.49
C VAL A 43 25.40 13.40 -8.98
N LEU A 44 25.18 13.27 -10.30
CA LEU A 44 24.40 12.17 -10.88
C LEU A 44 25.00 10.81 -10.49
N THR A 45 26.32 10.63 -10.67
CA THR A 45 27.02 9.39 -10.32
C THR A 45 26.88 9.04 -8.85
N ALA A 46 26.89 10.04 -7.94
CA ALA A 46 26.71 9.82 -6.51
C ALA A 46 25.36 9.17 -6.16
N PHE A 47 24.32 9.46 -6.96
CA PHE A 47 22.99 8.87 -6.84
C PHE A 47 22.76 7.66 -7.77
N GLY A 48 23.82 7.14 -8.42
CA GLY A 48 23.74 5.97 -9.29
C GLY A 48 23.21 6.24 -10.70
N TYR A 49 23.16 7.50 -11.12
CA TYR A 49 22.76 7.90 -12.47
C TYR A 49 23.98 8.20 -13.35
N GLU A 50 23.90 7.84 -14.62
CA GLU A 50 24.91 8.22 -15.62
C GLU A 50 24.20 8.74 -16.87
N ARG A 51 24.54 9.95 -17.34
CA ARG A 51 24.01 10.47 -18.60
C ARG A 51 24.86 10.07 -19.79
N ASP A 52 24.25 10.04 -20.97
CA ASP A 52 24.99 10.08 -22.22
C ASP A 52 25.65 11.46 -22.37
N ASN A 53 26.98 11.48 -22.32
CA ASN A 53 27.78 12.71 -22.36
C ASN A 53 28.31 13.05 -23.76
N ARG A 54 27.79 12.40 -24.80
CA ARG A 54 28.12 12.72 -26.20
C ARG A 54 27.81 14.20 -26.47
N ALA A 55 28.62 14.80 -27.33
CA ALA A 55 28.40 16.17 -27.82
C ALA A 55 27.35 16.18 -28.95
N GLU A 56 26.24 15.48 -28.74
CA GLU A 56 25.13 15.30 -29.66
C GLU A 56 23.84 15.44 -28.85
N ALA A 57 22.90 16.24 -29.34
CA ALA A 57 21.55 16.26 -28.80
C ALA A 57 20.76 15.05 -29.31
N LEU A 58 19.81 14.61 -28.50
CA LEU A 58 18.77 13.66 -28.92
C LEU A 58 17.87 14.32 -29.97
N ALA A 59 17.50 13.54 -30.97
CA ALA A 59 16.67 13.96 -32.08
C ALA A 59 15.58 12.94 -32.37
N ASP A 60 14.47 13.42 -32.90
CA ASP A 60 13.37 12.59 -33.39
C ASP A 60 12.86 13.10 -34.74
N SER A 61 12.53 12.19 -35.66
CA SER A 61 12.24 12.51 -37.06
C SER A 61 10.76 12.64 -37.41
N ASP A 62 9.86 12.28 -36.49
CA ASP A 62 8.40 12.38 -36.63
C ASP A 62 7.69 12.85 -35.37
N GLU A 63 8.31 12.72 -34.19
CA GLU A 63 7.82 13.28 -32.93
C GLU A 63 8.54 14.59 -32.56
N TYR A 64 8.49 15.61 -33.42
CA TYR A 64 9.11 16.91 -33.14
C TYR A 64 8.27 18.12 -33.57
N VAL A 65 8.60 19.29 -33.01
CA VAL A 65 8.06 20.59 -33.44
C VAL A 65 9.18 21.48 -33.95
N ASP A 66 9.01 22.00 -35.17
CA ASP A 66 9.90 22.92 -35.89
C ASP A 66 11.33 22.43 -36.18
N HIS A 67 11.99 21.77 -35.23
CA HIS A 67 13.32 21.20 -35.35
C HIS A 67 13.36 19.77 -34.80
N GLU A 68 14.03 18.86 -35.50
CA GLU A 68 14.24 17.46 -35.08
C GLU A 68 14.97 17.33 -33.71
N TYR A 69 15.52 18.41 -33.16
CA TYR A 69 16.18 18.41 -31.84
C TYR A 69 15.24 18.90 -30.74
N TRP A 70 14.00 19.23 -31.08
CA TRP A 70 12.96 19.63 -30.15
C TRP A 70 11.83 18.59 -30.14
N PRO A 71 12.16 17.34 -29.77
CA PRO A 71 11.19 16.27 -29.76
C PRO A 71 10.13 16.51 -28.68
N TYR A 72 8.92 16.07 -28.97
CA TYR A 72 7.86 15.95 -27.97
C TYR A 72 7.53 14.48 -27.75
N TYR A 73 7.16 14.16 -26.52
CA TYR A 73 6.88 12.81 -26.06
C TYR A 73 5.43 12.76 -25.64
N SER A 74 4.70 11.70 -25.97
CA SER A 74 3.29 11.61 -25.64
C SER A 74 2.86 10.20 -25.25
N GLY A 75 1.74 10.11 -24.55
CA GLY A 75 1.06 8.84 -24.31
C GLY A 75 1.87 7.83 -23.49
N ALA A 76 1.36 6.60 -23.44
CA ALA A 76 1.97 5.51 -22.66
C ALA A 76 3.22 4.92 -23.35
N GLU A 77 3.43 5.26 -24.61
CA GLU A 77 4.60 4.91 -25.41
C GLU A 77 5.85 5.68 -24.99
N ASN A 78 5.71 6.87 -24.36
CA ASN A 78 6.83 7.68 -23.88
C ASN A 78 6.78 8.04 -22.39
N ILE A 79 5.59 8.07 -21.77
CA ILE A 79 5.38 8.65 -20.45
C ILE A 79 4.84 7.58 -19.47
N ALA A 80 5.49 7.44 -18.32
CA ALA A 80 5.07 6.49 -17.28
C ALA A 80 3.73 6.84 -16.65
N ASN A 81 3.06 5.82 -16.14
CA ASN A 81 1.96 5.94 -15.20
C ASN A 81 2.51 6.15 -13.79
N HIS A 82 2.84 7.40 -13.45
CA HIS A 82 3.54 7.77 -12.21
C HIS A 82 3.10 9.15 -11.72
N SER A 83 3.21 9.42 -10.41
CA SER A 83 2.87 10.74 -9.84
C SER A 83 3.62 11.90 -10.49
N THR A 84 4.90 11.70 -10.85
CA THR A 84 5.77 12.75 -11.41
C THR A 84 5.35 13.21 -12.80
N THR A 85 4.64 12.38 -13.55
CA THR A 85 4.16 12.66 -14.91
C THR A 85 2.68 13.03 -14.92
N ARG A 86 2.07 13.18 -13.74
CA ARG A 86 0.65 13.48 -13.63
C ARG A 86 0.30 14.76 -14.40
N ARG A 87 -0.79 14.70 -15.18
CA ARG A 87 -1.33 15.78 -16.03
C ARG A 87 -0.43 16.15 -17.24
N ALA A 88 0.78 15.62 -17.33
CA ALA A 88 1.63 15.69 -18.52
C ALA A 88 1.35 14.50 -19.45
N SER A 89 0.39 14.68 -20.35
CA SER A 89 0.12 13.76 -21.47
C SER A 89 1.04 13.98 -22.67
N THR A 90 1.69 15.14 -22.70
CA THR A 90 2.78 15.48 -23.60
C THR A 90 3.92 16.09 -22.78
N ILE A 91 5.16 16.04 -23.29
CA ILE A 91 6.34 16.72 -22.74
C ILE A 91 7.25 17.09 -23.92
N GLN A 92 7.78 18.31 -23.97
CA GLN A 92 8.74 18.71 -25.02
C GLN A 92 10.11 19.00 -24.43
N MET A 93 11.15 18.50 -25.11
CA MET A 93 12.55 18.79 -24.81
C MET A 93 13.15 19.70 -25.89
N PHE A 94 14.20 20.44 -25.55
CA PHE A 94 14.92 21.39 -26.39
C PHE A 94 16.41 21.05 -26.44
N ALA A 95 16.76 20.10 -27.29
CA ALA A 95 18.11 19.59 -27.51
C ALA A 95 18.70 18.82 -26.31
N GLY A 96 17.89 18.11 -25.53
CA GLY A 96 18.33 17.31 -24.39
C GLY A 96 19.24 16.11 -24.71
N THR A 97 19.59 15.38 -23.64
CA THR A 97 20.31 14.09 -23.69
C THR A 97 19.46 12.96 -23.09
N ALA A 98 20.05 11.82 -22.78
CA ALA A 98 19.42 10.68 -22.12
C ALA A 98 20.30 10.12 -20.97
N LEU A 99 19.70 9.32 -20.10
CA LEU A 99 20.37 8.51 -19.09
C LEU A 99 20.77 7.16 -19.69
N THR A 100 22.01 6.78 -19.46
CA THR A 100 22.57 5.46 -19.80
C THR A 100 22.51 4.49 -18.63
N THR A 101 22.37 4.99 -17.41
CA THR A 101 22.21 4.20 -16.20
C THR A 101 21.32 4.95 -15.21
N ILE A 102 20.42 4.19 -14.58
CA ILE A 102 19.64 4.58 -13.40
C ILE A 102 19.93 3.55 -12.30
N PRO A 103 19.79 3.89 -11.00
CA PRO A 103 20.01 2.93 -9.92
C PRO A 103 18.97 1.79 -9.95
N ASP A 104 19.27 0.66 -9.30
CA ASP A 104 18.40 -0.55 -9.33
C ASP A 104 16.99 -0.29 -8.77
N ASN A 105 16.84 0.68 -7.86
CA ASN A 105 15.57 1.13 -7.30
C ASN A 105 14.97 2.35 -8.04
N GLY A 106 15.52 2.72 -9.19
CA GLY A 106 15.06 3.84 -10.01
C GLY A 106 13.99 3.43 -11.02
N GLU A 107 13.07 4.35 -11.30
CA GLU A 107 12.02 4.22 -12.31
C GLU A 107 12.23 5.26 -13.40
N ALA A 108 12.23 4.81 -14.66
CA ALA A 108 12.20 5.70 -15.82
C ALA A 108 10.78 6.25 -15.99
N VAL A 109 10.65 7.58 -16.11
CA VAL A 109 9.33 8.23 -16.19
C VAL A 109 9.06 8.89 -17.54
N VAL A 110 10.10 9.19 -18.31
CA VAL A 110 9.99 9.65 -19.70
C VAL A 110 11.07 8.95 -20.54
N TRP A 111 10.71 8.44 -21.71
CA TRP A 111 11.64 7.81 -22.65
C TRP A 111 11.24 8.05 -24.11
N THR A 112 12.21 7.97 -25.01
CA THR A 112 11.94 7.89 -26.47
C THR A 112 11.23 6.58 -26.80
N ASP A 113 10.35 6.56 -27.79
CA ASP A 113 9.65 5.33 -28.14
C ASP A 113 10.58 4.29 -28.83
N THR A 114 9.99 3.31 -29.49
CA THR A 114 10.75 2.20 -30.12
C THR A 114 10.45 2.03 -31.60
N ASP A 115 9.88 3.03 -32.25
CA ASP A 115 9.45 2.92 -33.65
C ASP A 115 10.62 3.06 -34.65
N GLY A 116 11.76 3.57 -34.17
CA GLY A 116 13.04 3.65 -34.87
C GLY A 116 13.40 5.03 -35.41
N THR A 117 12.72 6.09 -34.97
CA THR A 117 12.92 7.46 -35.47
C THR A 117 13.80 8.30 -34.55
N ALA A 118 13.75 8.03 -33.24
CA ALA A 118 14.66 8.57 -32.23
C ALA A 118 16.13 8.22 -32.51
N ASN A 119 17.01 9.23 -32.55
CA ASN A 119 18.44 9.09 -32.84
C ASN A 119 19.31 10.19 -32.22
N TRP A 120 20.63 10.01 -32.28
CA TRP A 120 21.60 11.04 -31.92
C TRP A 120 21.93 11.94 -33.12
N SER A 121 21.76 13.26 -32.95
CA SER A 121 21.71 14.23 -34.04
C SER A 121 22.86 14.22 -35.05
N SER A 122 24.09 13.91 -34.63
CA SER A 122 25.26 13.97 -35.53
C SER A 122 25.67 12.61 -36.10
N SER A 123 25.51 11.54 -35.32
CA SER A 123 25.88 10.18 -35.69
C SER A 123 24.74 9.42 -36.37
N SER A 124 23.49 9.83 -36.13
CA SER A 124 22.28 9.08 -36.45
C SER A 124 22.24 7.68 -35.81
N ASP A 125 22.99 7.50 -34.70
CA ASP A 125 22.90 6.29 -33.91
C ASP A 125 21.47 6.18 -33.33
N PRO A 126 20.78 5.04 -33.48
CA PRO A 126 19.43 4.88 -32.93
C PRO A 126 19.40 5.03 -31.41
N ALA A 127 18.36 5.67 -30.89
CA ALA A 127 18.17 5.89 -29.46
C ALA A 127 16.81 5.36 -28.94
N PRO A 128 16.35 4.14 -29.29
CA PRO A 128 15.06 3.65 -28.82
C PRO A 128 15.07 3.37 -27.30
N GLY A 129 14.00 3.73 -26.60
CA GLY A 129 13.90 3.59 -25.15
C GLY A 129 14.96 4.36 -24.33
N ALA A 130 15.59 5.38 -24.91
CA ALA A 130 16.49 6.27 -24.21
C ALA A 130 15.74 7.03 -23.10
N ILE A 131 16.24 6.98 -21.88
CA ILE A 131 15.56 7.51 -20.68
C ILE A 131 15.86 9.00 -20.54
N LEU A 132 14.82 9.82 -20.45
CA LEU A 132 14.93 11.29 -20.48
C LEU A 132 14.61 11.92 -19.13
N ALA A 133 13.87 11.20 -18.31
CA ALA A 133 13.71 11.51 -16.91
C ALA A 133 13.51 10.24 -16.10
N ALA A 134 14.00 10.25 -14.87
CA ALA A 134 13.91 9.14 -13.95
C ALA A 134 13.85 9.62 -12.51
N CYS A 135 13.32 8.78 -11.63
CA CYS A 135 13.24 9.05 -10.21
C CYS A 135 13.66 7.84 -9.38
N SER A 136 14.17 8.06 -8.18
CA SER A 136 14.53 7.00 -7.23
C SER A 136 14.48 7.50 -5.80
N THR A 137 14.48 6.56 -4.85
CA THR A 137 14.76 6.86 -3.45
C THR A 137 16.25 6.78 -3.16
N PHE A 138 16.72 7.50 -2.14
CA PHE A 138 18.10 7.40 -1.63
C PHE A 138 18.11 7.63 -0.12
N GLY A 139 18.41 6.58 0.66
CA GLY A 139 18.12 6.58 2.09
C GLY A 139 16.62 6.81 2.32
N SER A 140 16.28 7.81 3.14
CA SER A 140 14.89 8.25 3.33
C SER A 140 14.45 9.35 2.36
N GLY A 141 15.33 9.84 1.48
CA GLY A 141 15.05 10.93 0.56
C GLY A 141 14.64 10.51 -0.84
N ARG A 142 14.46 11.50 -1.71
CA ARG A 142 14.01 11.34 -3.10
C ARG A 142 14.92 12.08 -4.07
N VAL A 143 15.18 11.47 -5.22
CA VAL A 143 16.00 12.00 -6.32
C VAL A 143 15.15 12.00 -7.58
N PHE A 144 15.08 13.15 -8.26
CA PHE A 144 14.47 13.26 -9.58
C PHE A 144 15.49 13.82 -10.57
N VAL A 145 15.61 13.19 -11.73
CA VAL A 145 16.56 13.57 -12.78
C VAL A 145 15.81 13.90 -14.07
N VAL A 146 16.15 15.03 -14.69
CA VAL A 146 15.71 15.40 -16.04
C VAL A 146 16.91 15.75 -16.91
N THR A 147 16.92 15.28 -18.15
CA THR A 147 18.08 15.38 -19.05
C THR A 147 18.09 16.59 -19.97
N ASP A 148 17.17 17.53 -19.72
CA ASP A 148 17.08 18.80 -20.41
C ASP A 148 16.62 19.89 -19.44
N LEU A 149 17.42 20.94 -19.28
CA LEU A 149 17.11 22.06 -18.41
C LEU A 149 16.24 23.11 -19.12
N ASN A 150 16.31 23.20 -20.45
CA ASN A 150 15.66 24.24 -21.22
C ASN A 150 14.14 24.14 -21.18
N MET A 151 13.59 22.94 -21.00
CA MET A 151 12.15 22.74 -20.87
C MET A 151 11.54 23.49 -19.67
N TRP A 152 12.36 23.88 -18.68
CA TRP A 152 11.90 24.62 -17.49
C TRP A 152 12.35 26.08 -17.44
N LEU A 153 12.80 26.62 -18.58
CA LEU A 153 13.19 28.02 -18.69
C LEU A 153 12.06 28.88 -19.26
N THR A 154 12.11 30.18 -18.97
CA THR A 154 11.22 31.20 -19.57
C THR A 154 11.71 31.65 -20.96
N SER A 155 12.66 30.93 -21.56
CA SER A 155 13.08 31.17 -22.95
C SER A 155 11.99 30.70 -23.91
N ASP A 156 11.89 31.37 -25.04
CA ASP A 156 11.05 30.97 -26.19
C ASP A 156 12.02 30.50 -27.28
N SER A 157 12.28 29.19 -27.32
CA SER A 157 13.34 28.61 -28.17
C SER A 157 12.92 28.48 -29.62
N ASP A 158 11.63 28.25 -29.87
CA ASP A 158 11.05 28.08 -31.20
C ASP A 158 10.53 29.41 -31.81
N GLY A 159 10.38 30.45 -30.98
CA GLY A 159 9.95 31.78 -31.38
C GLY A 159 8.44 31.92 -31.55
N ASN A 160 7.64 31.02 -30.97
CA ASN A 160 6.19 30.98 -31.11
C ASN A 160 5.45 31.89 -30.09
N ALA A 161 6.19 32.59 -29.24
CA ALA A 161 5.73 33.45 -28.14
C ALA A 161 5.07 32.72 -26.95
N VAL A 162 5.31 31.42 -26.82
CA VAL A 162 5.10 30.60 -25.64
C VAL A 162 6.46 30.30 -25.03
N GLU A 163 6.60 30.45 -23.72
CA GLU A 163 7.85 30.09 -23.05
C GLU A 163 7.95 28.56 -22.99
N ASN A 164 9.16 28.00 -23.16
CA ASN A 164 9.43 26.55 -23.08
C ASN A 164 8.73 25.86 -21.89
N PHE A 165 8.67 26.54 -20.73
CA PHE A 165 7.99 26.05 -19.52
C PHE A 165 6.48 25.77 -19.71
N PHE A 166 5.81 26.48 -20.61
CA PHE A 166 4.38 26.31 -20.92
C PHE A 166 4.15 25.55 -22.23
N GLU A 167 5.21 25.05 -22.87
CA GLU A 167 5.10 24.23 -24.07
C GLU A 167 4.82 22.78 -23.71
N PHE A 168 3.90 22.16 -24.43
CA PHE A 168 3.60 20.73 -24.33
C PHE A 168 3.44 20.22 -22.89
N GLN A 169 2.83 21.00 -21.98
CA GLN A 169 2.56 20.60 -20.59
C GLN A 169 3.82 20.42 -19.72
N ASN A 170 4.94 21.02 -20.10
CA ASN A 170 6.17 21.02 -19.31
C ASN A 170 5.96 21.57 -17.88
N GLU A 171 5.03 22.49 -17.70
CA GLU A 171 4.66 23.06 -16.40
C GLU A 171 4.03 21.99 -15.49
N TYR A 172 3.21 21.10 -16.04
CA TYR A 172 2.59 20.03 -15.26
C TYR A 172 3.61 18.96 -14.89
N PHE A 173 4.54 18.64 -15.79
CA PHE A 173 5.64 17.74 -15.47
C PHE A 173 6.54 18.30 -14.36
N ALA A 174 6.84 19.60 -14.40
CA ALA A 174 7.62 20.27 -13.36
C ALA A 174 6.89 20.26 -12.00
N ILE A 175 5.60 20.64 -11.98
CA ILE A 175 4.79 20.71 -10.76
C ILE A 175 4.63 19.31 -10.15
N SER A 176 4.27 18.32 -10.95
CA SER A 176 4.08 16.94 -10.51
C SER A 176 5.37 16.32 -9.96
N SER A 177 6.51 16.59 -10.61
CA SER A 177 7.83 16.17 -10.11
C SER A 177 8.17 16.85 -8.77
N ALA A 178 7.84 18.13 -8.60
CA ALA A 178 8.06 18.85 -7.35
C ALA A 178 7.19 18.30 -6.20
N PHE A 179 5.90 18.02 -6.44
CA PHE A 179 5.03 17.43 -5.43
C PHE A 179 5.50 16.04 -5.00
N TRP A 180 5.98 15.23 -5.93
CA TRP A 180 6.57 13.93 -5.60
C TRP A 180 7.85 14.06 -4.75
N LEU A 181 8.69 15.07 -5.02
CA LEU A 181 9.87 15.37 -4.21
C LEU A 181 9.51 15.86 -2.79
N LEU A 182 8.39 16.55 -2.60
CA LEU A 182 7.93 17.00 -1.27
C LEU A 182 7.61 15.84 -0.32
N GLY A 183 7.32 14.64 -0.84
CA GLY A 183 7.14 13.42 -0.06
C GLY A 183 8.44 12.80 0.48
N ALA A 184 9.60 13.45 0.31
CA ALA A 184 10.86 12.95 0.86
C ALA A 184 10.83 12.89 2.40
N GLY A 185 11.47 11.85 2.96
CA GLY A 185 11.40 11.52 4.39
C GLY A 185 10.18 10.66 4.77
N ILE A 186 9.24 10.45 3.86
CA ILE A 186 8.08 9.57 4.04
C ILE A 186 8.27 8.32 3.15
N PRO A 187 8.18 7.10 3.71
CA PRO A 187 8.21 5.88 2.92
C PRO A 187 7.18 5.91 1.80
N GLU A 188 7.61 5.59 0.58
CA GLU A 188 6.70 5.64 -0.57
C GLU A 188 5.71 4.47 -0.55
N LYS A 189 4.44 4.77 -0.78
CA LYS A 189 3.35 3.81 -0.93
C LYS A 189 2.60 4.07 -2.23
N THR A 190 2.06 3.03 -2.85
CA THR A 190 1.36 3.12 -4.14
C THR A 190 -0.15 3.19 -3.96
N VAL A 191 -0.75 4.26 -4.46
CA VAL A 191 -2.20 4.41 -4.60
C VAL A 191 -2.58 4.14 -6.06
N LEU A 192 -3.45 3.16 -6.28
CA LEU A 192 -4.03 2.88 -7.58
C LEU A 192 -5.43 3.45 -7.66
N VAL A 193 -5.73 4.19 -8.72
CA VAL A 193 -7.07 4.71 -8.99
C VAL A 193 -7.75 3.87 -10.08
N ASP A 194 -8.93 3.35 -9.77
CA ASP A 194 -9.78 2.69 -10.74
C ASP A 194 -10.50 3.70 -11.65
N ASN A 195 -10.01 3.84 -12.88
CA ASN A 195 -10.67 4.62 -13.93
C ASN A 195 -11.33 3.71 -14.99
N SER A 196 -11.46 2.41 -14.72
CA SER A 196 -11.82 1.42 -15.73
C SER A 196 -13.32 1.32 -16.04
N ASN A 197 -14.15 1.84 -15.14
CA ASN A 197 -15.61 1.69 -15.17
C ASN A 197 -16.36 2.98 -15.53
N GLY A 198 -15.67 3.91 -16.19
CA GLY A 198 -16.20 5.20 -16.59
C GLY A 198 -16.68 6.04 -15.39
N PRO A 199 -15.77 6.46 -14.50
CA PRO A 199 -16.08 7.35 -13.39
C PRO A 199 -16.87 8.59 -13.83
N TYR A 200 -17.78 9.05 -12.98
CA TYR A 200 -18.66 10.18 -13.30
C TYR A 200 -17.89 11.51 -13.49
N LEU A 201 -16.82 11.71 -12.74
CA LEU A 201 -15.80 12.71 -13.08
C LEU A 201 -14.56 11.97 -13.55
N THR A 202 -14.04 12.35 -14.72
CA THR A 202 -12.84 11.73 -15.26
C THR A 202 -11.69 11.97 -14.29
N PHE A 203 -11.09 10.90 -13.78
CA PHE A 203 -9.89 11.05 -12.98
C PHE A 203 -8.79 11.71 -13.81
N LEU A 204 -8.70 11.44 -15.12
CA LEU A 204 -7.82 12.11 -16.08
C LEU A 204 -8.38 13.49 -16.48
N GLY A 205 -8.10 14.52 -15.68
CA GLY A 205 -8.55 15.90 -15.93
C GLY A 205 -8.48 16.77 -14.67
N THR A 206 -8.96 18.00 -14.76
CA THR A 206 -8.76 19.04 -13.72
C THR A 206 -9.44 18.75 -12.38
N GLY A 207 -10.31 17.74 -12.27
CA GLY A 207 -11.08 17.51 -11.06
C GLY A 207 -10.27 16.91 -9.92
N PHE A 208 -9.27 16.07 -10.20
CA PHE A 208 -8.55 15.29 -9.17
C PHE A 208 -7.06 15.58 -9.10
N ASP A 209 -6.53 16.49 -9.93
CA ASP A 209 -5.08 16.68 -10.03
C ASP A 209 -4.49 17.20 -8.70
N GLU A 210 -5.19 18.10 -8.03
CA GLU A 210 -4.81 18.64 -6.73
C GLU A 210 -4.83 17.56 -5.64
N PHE A 211 -5.74 16.58 -5.74
CA PHE A 211 -5.73 15.43 -4.84
C PHE A 211 -4.59 14.48 -5.13
N VAL A 212 -4.23 14.26 -6.40
CA VAL A 212 -3.02 13.50 -6.74
C VAL A 212 -1.77 14.19 -6.21
N TRP A 213 -1.67 15.52 -6.34
CA TRP A 213 -0.55 16.29 -5.79
C TRP A 213 -0.51 16.28 -4.26
N PHE A 214 -1.68 16.38 -3.62
CA PHE A 214 -1.83 16.22 -2.17
C PHE A 214 -1.32 14.85 -1.70
N LEU A 215 -1.75 13.76 -2.35
CA LEU A 215 -1.27 12.40 -2.06
C LEU A 215 0.24 12.29 -2.31
N SER A 216 0.74 12.86 -3.40
CA SER A 216 2.16 12.83 -3.77
C SER A 216 3.05 13.54 -2.74
N ALA A 217 2.63 14.71 -2.27
CA ALA A 217 3.33 15.41 -1.18
C ALA A 217 3.27 14.66 0.16
N ASN A 218 2.28 13.79 0.35
CA ASN A 218 2.15 12.94 1.53
C ASN A 218 2.79 11.55 1.35
N GLY A 219 3.68 11.41 0.38
CA GLY A 219 4.51 10.21 0.21
C GLY A 219 3.91 9.14 -0.70
N PHE A 220 2.74 9.38 -1.31
CA PHE A 220 2.11 8.38 -2.18
C PHE A 220 2.48 8.53 -3.65
N ASN A 221 2.86 7.45 -4.32
CA ASN A 221 2.89 7.38 -5.77
C ASN A 221 1.51 7.00 -6.29
N VAL A 222 0.92 7.80 -7.17
CA VAL A 222 -0.43 7.60 -7.69
C VAL A 222 -0.36 7.06 -9.11
N LYS A 223 -0.93 5.86 -9.29
CA LYS A 223 -1.11 5.20 -10.58
C LYS A 223 -2.58 5.17 -10.95
N VAL A 224 -2.88 5.12 -12.24
CA VAL A 224 -4.26 5.04 -12.76
C VAL A 224 -4.42 3.80 -13.62
N MET A 225 -5.49 3.02 -13.43
CA MET A 225 -5.86 1.95 -14.34
C MET A 225 -7.06 2.33 -15.22
N ASN A 226 -6.83 2.52 -16.52
CA ASN A 226 -7.89 2.82 -17.50
C ASN A 226 -8.66 1.58 -17.98
N HIS A 227 -8.10 0.41 -17.67
CA HIS A 227 -8.75 -0.90 -17.77
C HIS A 227 -8.41 -1.66 -16.50
N PHE A 228 -9.36 -2.42 -15.97
CA PHE A 228 -9.13 -3.13 -14.72
C PHE A 228 -7.95 -4.09 -14.89
N SER A 229 -6.91 -3.90 -14.08
CA SER A 229 -5.64 -4.61 -14.20
C SER A 229 -5.29 -5.24 -12.87
N GLN A 230 -5.29 -6.57 -12.82
CA GLN A 230 -4.83 -7.31 -11.64
C GLN A 230 -3.36 -7.00 -11.33
N GLU A 231 -2.54 -6.85 -12.37
CA GLU A 231 -1.11 -6.57 -12.21
C GLU A 231 -0.85 -5.22 -11.54
N LEU A 232 -1.64 -4.18 -11.86
CA LEU A 232 -1.54 -2.90 -11.17
C LEU A 232 -2.10 -2.99 -9.76
N LEU A 233 -3.20 -3.74 -9.55
CA LEU A 233 -3.78 -3.94 -8.23
C LEU A 233 -2.84 -4.68 -7.28
N ASP A 234 -2.06 -5.63 -7.79
CA ASP A 234 -1.05 -6.37 -7.02
C ASP A 234 0.12 -5.47 -6.58
N GLN A 235 0.42 -4.41 -7.33
CA GLN A 235 1.43 -3.39 -7.00
C GLN A 235 0.93 -2.31 -6.02
N ALA A 236 -0.38 -2.22 -5.80
CA ALA A 236 -0.97 -1.17 -4.99
C ALA A 236 -0.95 -1.50 -3.50
N ASP A 237 -0.79 -0.47 -2.67
CA ASP A 237 -1.09 -0.51 -1.24
C ASP A 237 -2.55 -0.08 -0.99
N VAL A 238 -3.02 0.91 -1.74
CA VAL A 238 -4.39 1.44 -1.67
C VAL A 238 -5.05 1.43 -3.04
N LEU A 239 -6.30 1.00 -3.11
CA LEU A 239 -7.18 1.19 -4.26
C LEU A 239 -8.14 2.34 -3.96
N ILE A 240 -8.14 3.39 -4.78
CA ILE A 240 -9.24 4.35 -4.87
C ILE A 240 -10.26 3.79 -5.87
N MET A 241 -11.48 3.54 -5.39
CA MET A 241 -12.60 3.13 -6.22
C MET A 241 -13.60 4.28 -6.32
N LEU A 242 -13.77 4.79 -7.53
CA LEU A 242 -14.71 5.86 -7.82
C LEU A 242 -16.03 5.25 -8.30
N SER A 243 -17.16 5.81 -7.84
CA SER A 243 -18.42 5.59 -8.56
C SER A 243 -18.29 5.99 -10.04
N GLY A 244 -18.78 5.13 -10.92
CA GLY A 244 -18.85 5.30 -12.35
C GLY A 244 -20.19 4.90 -12.97
N SER A 245 -20.19 4.94 -14.30
CA SER A 245 -21.37 4.69 -15.12
C SER A 245 -21.53 3.23 -15.54
N ILE A 246 -20.59 2.37 -15.14
CA ILE A 246 -20.54 0.95 -15.49
C ILE A 246 -20.22 0.14 -14.23
N ASN A 247 -21.16 -0.70 -13.80
CA ASN A 247 -20.93 -1.54 -12.62
C ASN A 247 -19.72 -2.48 -12.80
N HIS A 248 -18.95 -2.65 -11.73
CA HIS A 248 -17.96 -3.72 -11.65
C HIS A 248 -18.60 -5.08 -11.88
N THR A 249 -17.91 -5.92 -12.66
CA THR A 249 -18.26 -7.33 -12.83
C THR A 249 -17.98 -8.11 -11.53
N THR A 250 -18.64 -9.25 -11.35
CA THR A 250 -18.39 -10.15 -10.21
C THR A 250 -16.90 -10.52 -10.05
N GLN A 251 -16.16 -10.67 -11.16
CA GLN A 251 -14.74 -10.98 -11.11
C GLN A 251 -13.88 -9.81 -10.62
N GLN A 252 -14.23 -8.57 -11.03
CA GLN A 252 -13.56 -7.37 -10.54
C GLN A 252 -13.83 -7.18 -9.05
N ILE A 253 -15.08 -7.36 -8.61
CA ILE A 253 -15.46 -7.29 -7.19
C ILE A 253 -14.68 -8.34 -6.38
N GLU A 254 -14.61 -9.59 -6.83
CA GLU A 254 -13.81 -10.63 -6.17
C GLU A 254 -12.33 -10.23 -6.08
N SER A 255 -11.77 -9.64 -7.13
CA SER A 255 -10.37 -9.19 -7.11
C SER A 255 -10.12 -8.11 -6.06
N VAL A 256 -11.08 -7.19 -5.88
CA VAL A 256 -11.03 -6.14 -4.86
C VAL A 256 -11.22 -6.72 -3.45
N ILE A 257 -12.14 -7.67 -3.26
CA ILE A 257 -12.31 -8.38 -1.99
C ILE A 257 -11.00 -9.07 -1.61
N GLN A 258 -10.39 -9.82 -2.53
CA GLN A 258 -9.12 -10.52 -2.28
C GLN A 258 -7.97 -9.55 -1.99
N PHE A 259 -7.92 -8.42 -2.69
CA PHE A 259 -6.94 -7.37 -2.44
C PHE A 259 -7.04 -6.83 -1.01
N VAL A 260 -8.24 -6.47 -0.55
CA VAL A 260 -8.49 -5.99 0.81
C VAL A 260 -8.25 -7.10 1.83
N GLN A 261 -8.78 -8.31 1.60
CA GLN A 261 -8.64 -9.44 2.53
C GLN A 261 -7.18 -9.76 2.86
N ARG A 262 -6.26 -9.56 1.90
CA ARG A 262 -4.80 -9.76 2.05
C ARG A 262 -4.04 -8.49 2.45
N GLY A 263 -4.71 -7.50 3.05
CA GLY A 263 -4.04 -6.33 3.64
C GLY A 263 -4.19 -5.01 2.89
N GLY A 264 -4.70 -5.02 1.66
CA GLY A 264 -4.87 -3.81 0.87
C GLY A 264 -5.87 -2.81 1.49
N GLY A 265 -5.62 -1.52 1.28
CA GLY A 265 -6.55 -0.45 1.65
C GLY A 265 -7.52 -0.12 0.53
N LEU A 266 -8.81 0.03 0.82
CA LEU A 266 -9.82 0.52 -0.14
C LEU A 266 -10.35 1.89 0.30
N PHE A 267 -10.24 2.89 -0.57
CA PHE A 267 -10.89 4.19 -0.43
C PHE A 267 -12.02 4.29 -1.46
N ALA A 268 -13.27 4.11 -1.00
CA ALA A 268 -14.45 4.14 -1.84
C ALA A 268 -15.07 5.54 -1.88
N VAL A 269 -15.22 6.08 -3.09
CA VAL A 269 -15.75 7.42 -3.34
C VAL A 269 -17.12 7.29 -3.98
N GLY A 270 -18.15 7.49 -3.16
CA GLY A 270 -19.55 7.50 -3.57
C GLY A 270 -20.18 8.88 -3.44
N ASP A 271 -21.46 8.93 -3.80
CA ASP A 271 -22.34 10.08 -3.58
C ASP A 271 -23.75 9.56 -3.31
N ASN A 272 -24.77 10.40 -3.48
CA ASN A 272 -26.17 10.04 -3.47
C ASN A 272 -26.67 9.52 -4.84
N GLY A 273 -27.86 8.89 -4.84
CA GLY A 273 -28.53 8.45 -6.06
C GLY A 273 -27.73 7.40 -6.86
N LEU A 274 -27.48 7.67 -8.15
CA LEU A 274 -26.81 6.69 -9.03
C LEU A 274 -25.38 6.35 -8.58
N TYR A 275 -24.67 7.31 -7.99
CA TYR A 275 -23.33 7.08 -7.45
C TYR A 275 -23.37 6.06 -6.30
N ALA A 276 -24.33 6.21 -5.38
CA ALA A 276 -24.59 5.24 -4.31
C ALA A 276 -24.99 3.86 -4.87
N GLU A 277 -25.85 3.81 -5.89
CA GLU A 277 -26.34 2.56 -6.47
C GLU A 277 -25.22 1.68 -7.04
N GLU A 278 -24.17 2.28 -7.58
CA GLU A 278 -23.11 1.55 -8.25
C GLU A 278 -21.95 1.22 -7.30
N ILE A 279 -21.51 2.17 -6.45
CA ILE A 279 -20.44 1.89 -5.46
C ILE A 279 -20.88 0.87 -4.41
N THR A 280 -22.17 0.87 -4.02
CA THR A 280 -22.68 -0.05 -2.99
C THR A 280 -22.60 -1.51 -3.40
N LEU A 281 -22.55 -1.81 -4.70
CA LEU A 281 -22.43 -3.19 -5.20
C LEU A 281 -21.13 -3.84 -4.76
N THR A 282 -20.08 -3.03 -4.61
CA THR A 282 -18.78 -3.49 -4.11
C THR A 282 -18.67 -3.28 -2.60
N THR A 283 -19.05 -2.10 -2.07
CA THR A 283 -18.80 -1.78 -0.66
C THR A 283 -19.63 -2.62 0.32
N GLN A 284 -20.79 -3.13 -0.11
CA GLN A 284 -21.63 -4.00 0.72
C GLN A 284 -20.93 -5.31 1.10
N GLU A 285 -19.98 -5.78 0.29
CA GLU A 285 -19.18 -6.98 0.57
C GLU A 285 -18.28 -6.78 1.81
N PHE A 286 -18.01 -5.53 2.15
CA PHE A 286 -17.29 -5.12 3.36
C PHE A 286 -18.26 -4.65 4.48
N GLY A 287 -19.56 -4.78 4.29
CA GLY A 287 -20.59 -4.36 5.24
C GLY A 287 -21.02 -2.89 5.16
N ILE A 288 -20.52 -2.13 4.18
CA ILE A 288 -20.89 -0.73 3.96
C ILE A 288 -21.91 -0.62 2.82
N GLU A 289 -23.17 -0.38 3.16
CA GLU A 289 -24.27 -0.25 2.20
C GLU A 289 -24.69 1.22 2.08
N TYR A 290 -24.59 1.81 0.90
CA TYR A 290 -25.02 3.21 0.68
C TYR A 290 -26.55 3.31 0.63
N ASN A 291 -27.09 4.43 1.10
CA ASN A 291 -28.50 4.76 0.91
C ASN A 291 -28.71 5.27 -0.52
N THR A 292 -29.36 4.45 -1.34
CA THR A 292 -29.61 4.72 -2.77
C THR A 292 -30.90 5.50 -3.04
N THR A 293 -31.73 5.71 -2.02
CA THR A 293 -33.11 6.20 -2.21
C THR A 293 -33.39 7.55 -1.56
N GLY A 294 -32.60 7.92 -0.55
CA GLY A 294 -32.76 9.17 0.21
C GLY A 294 -32.37 10.43 -0.56
N GLY A 295 -31.51 10.31 -1.57
CA GLY A 295 -30.87 11.49 -2.20
C GLY A 295 -29.82 12.11 -1.27
N SER A 296 -29.43 13.35 -1.53
CA SER A 296 -28.49 14.09 -0.67
C SER A 296 -29.10 14.45 0.68
N ILE A 297 -28.24 14.67 1.67
CA ILE A 297 -28.56 15.31 2.95
C ILE A 297 -28.71 16.82 2.73
N VAL A 298 -29.66 17.41 3.45
CA VAL A 298 -29.93 18.83 3.51
C VAL A 298 -30.14 19.20 4.97
N GLU A 299 -29.48 20.26 5.40
CA GLU A 299 -29.41 20.69 6.78
C GLU A 299 -29.90 22.18 6.89
N SER A 300 -30.67 22.53 7.93
CA SER A 300 -31.28 23.86 8.12
C SER A 300 -30.67 24.78 9.20
N ASP A 301 -29.72 24.34 10.02
CA ASP A 301 -28.99 25.11 11.04
C ASP A 301 -27.47 24.85 11.19
N ASP A 302 -26.94 23.73 10.69
CA ASP A 302 -25.55 23.28 10.57
C ASP A 302 -25.12 23.18 9.08
N TYR A 303 -25.12 24.30 8.39
CA TYR A 303 -24.69 24.40 6.99
C TYR A 303 -23.86 25.68 6.76
N ASP A 304 -23.08 25.72 5.68
CA ASP A 304 -22.33 26.92 5.30
C ASP A 304 -23.15 27.84 4.36
N THR A 305 -22.85 27.85 3.06
CA THR A 305 -23.45 28.79 2.12
C THR A 305 -24.88 28.40 1.70
N TYR A 306 -25.12 27.11 1.49
CA TYR A 306 -26.45 26.55 1.21
C TYR A 306 -26.73 25.34 2.09
N THR A 307 -28.01 25.01 2.26
CA THR A 307 -28.47 23.91 3.12
C THR A 307 -27.93 22.54 2.69
N GLU A 308 -27.43 22.43 1.48
CA GLU A 308 -26.82 21.22 0.91
C GLU A 308 -25.31 21.09 1.19
N TYR A 309 -24.66 22.13 1.75
CA TYR A 309 -23.25 22.16 2.13
C TYR A 309 -23.17 22.01 3.64
N VAL A 310 -23.21 20.76 4.06
CA VAL A 310 -23.47 20.40 5.45
C VAL A 310 -22.18 20.50 6.25
N ILE A 311 -22.25 21.19 7.38
CA ILE A 311 -21.13 21.28 8.32
C ILE A 311 -21.29 20.18 9.36
N PHE A 312 -20.19 19.46 9.58
CA PHE A 312 -20.08 18.51 10.67
C PHE A 312 -18.97 18.96 11.61
N ASP A 313 -19.18 18.80 12.92
CA ASP A 313 -18.20 19.14 13.95
C ASP A 313 -17.92 17.99 14.92
N ASP A 314 -17.16 18.26 15.98
CA ASP A 314 -16.82 17.30 17.04
C ASP A 314 -18.03 16.49 17.57
N ALA A 315 -19.25 17.05 17.57
CA ALA A 315 -20.45 16.35 18.03
C ALA A 315 -20.93 15.26 17.05
N ASN A 316 -20.60 15.40 15.76
CA ASN A 316 -20.93 14.45 14.70
C ASN A 316 -19.90 13.34 14.54
N PHE A 317 -18.71 13.49 15.13
CA PHE A 317 -17.57 12.63 14.87
C PHE A 317 -17.44 11.48 15.85
N ALA A 318 -17.12 10.29 15.32
CA ALA A 318 -16.74 9.15 16.14
C ALA A 318 -15.30 9.26 16.61
N ALA A 319 -15.02 8.68 17.78
CA ALA A 319 -13.65 8.50 18.25
C ALA A 319 -12.93 7.44 17.39
N HIS A 320 -12.13 7.90 16.43
CA HIS A 320 -11.37 7.06 15.51
C HIS A 320 -10.05 7.76 15.12
N PRO A 321 -8.94 7.03 14.86
CA PRO A 321 -7.68 7.65 14.44
C PRO A 321 -7.80 8.55 13.21
N ILE A 322 -8.70 8.22 12.28
CA ILE A 322 -8.97 9.04 11.09
C ILE A 322 -9.46 10.45 11.45
N MET A 323 -10.23 10.59 12.54
CA MET A 323 -10.78 11.87 12.98
C MET A 323 -9.82 12.66 13.88
N SER A 324 -8.57 12.18 14.08
CA SER A 324 -7.62 12.84 14.96
C SER A 324 -7.23 14.22 14.44
N GLY A 325 -7.60 15.26 15.19
CA GLY A 325 -7.32 16.65 14.80
C GLY A 325 -8.31 17.24 13.80
N VAL A 326 -9.37 16.48 13.45
CA VAL A 326 -10.51 16.97 12.68
C VAL A 326 -11.57 17.44 13.67
N HIS A 327 -11.96 18.69 13.56
CA HIS A 327 -12.90 19.43 14.40
C HIS A 327 -14.03 20.07 13.59
N ARG A 328 -13.84 20.28 12.28
CA ARG A 328 -14.87 20.74 11.35
C ARG A 328 -14.66 20.16 9.95
N MET A 329 -15.72 19.60 9.37
CA MET A 329 -15.75 19.15 7.97
C MET A 329 -16.92 19.80 7.25
N GLU A 330 -16.78 19.92 5.95
CA GLU A 330 -17.81 20.46 5.06
C GLU A 330 -17.99 19.53 3.87
N LEU A 331 -19.22 19.11 3.58
CA LEU A 331 -19.51 18.19 2.47
C LEU A 331 -20.59 18.76 1.53
N ASP A 332 -20.34 18.67 0.22
CA ASP A 332 -21.25 19.09 -0.85
C ASP A 332 -22.23 17.96 -1.19
N LYS A 333 -23.52 18.17 -0.89
CA LYS A 333 -24.62 17.27 -1.29
C LYS A 333 -24.39 15.80 -0.96
N CYS A 334 -23.69 15.55 0.14
CA CYS A 334 -23.36 14.21 0.56
C CYS A 334 -24.60 13.31 0.64
N GLY A 335 -24.45 12.05 0.24
CA GLY A 335 -25.42 11.00 0.51
C GLY A 335 -25.34 10.50 1.95
N GLY A 336 -25.92 9.33 2.22
CA GLY A 336 -25.74 8.64 3.49
C GLY A 336 -25.52 7.16 3.31
N ILE A 337 -25.09 6.49 4.38
CA ILE A 337 -24.82 5.06 4.45
C ILE A 337 -25.94 4.41 5.27
N ALA A 338 -26.61 3.43 4.68
CA ALA A 338 -27.73 2.70 5.28
C ALA A 338 -27.26 1.65 6.31
N SER A 339 -26.06 1.09 6.12
CA SER A 339 -25.44 0.13 7.05
C SER A 339 -23.93 0.27 7.02
N VAL A 340 -23.30 0.27 8.19
CA VAL A 340 -21.83 0.21 8.35
C VAL A 340 -21.35 -1.17 8.82
N GLY A 341 -22.25 -2.14 8.94
CA GLY A 341 -21.90 -3.51 9.36
C GLY A 341 -21.24 -3.54 10.74
N SER A 342 -20.04 -4.12 10.81
CA SER A 342 -19.19 -4.11 12.01
C SER A 342 -18.24 -2.92 12.09
N GLY A 343 -18.27 -2.03 11.09
CA GLY A 343 -17.44 -0.84 11.01
C GLY A 343 -17.90 0.29 11.93
N VAL A 344 -17.28 1.44 11.74
CA VAL A 344 -17.51 2.68 12.47
C VAL A 344 -18.07 3.72 11.50
N ALA A 345 -19.20 4.33 11.84
CA ALA A 345 -19.64 5.58 11.25
C ALA A 345 -18.71 6.69 11.76
N LEU A 346 -17.81 7.21 10.91
CA LEU A 346 -16.83 8.24 11.27
C LEU A 346 -17.51 9.59 11.49
N VAL A 347 -18.49 9.89 10.65
CA VAL A 347 -19.32 11.10 10.70
C VAL A 347 -20.78 10.66 10.57
N SER A 348 -21.64 11.22 11.42
CA SER A 348 -23.09 11.04 11.32
C SER A 348 -23.82 12.37 11.46
N THR A 349 -24.96 12.51 10.79
CA THR A 349 -25.90 13.59 11.14
C THR A 349 -26.32 13.46 12.60
N ASP A 350 -26.69 14.58 13.21
CA ASP A 350 -27.08 14.63 14.61
C ASP A 350 -28.55 14.17 14.80
N ASN A 351 -29.16 14.47 15.95
CA ASN A 351 -30.50 13.98 16.29
C ASN A 351 -31.42 15.08 16.84
N ASP A 352 -31.34 16.27 16.28
CA ASP A 352 -32.21 17.39 16.65
C ASP A 352 -33.42 17.56 15.69
N GLY A 353 -33.37 16.91 14.53
CA GLY A 353 -34.44 16.87 13.53
C GLY A 353 -34.32 17.91 12.42
N THR A 354 -33.19 18.58 12.26
CA THR A 354 -32.95 19.60 11.23
C THR A 354 -32.36 19.00 9.95
N ALA A 355 -31.57 17.93 10.07
CA ALA A 355 -31.11 17.12 8.95
C ALA A 355 -32.28 16.39 8.24
N THR A 356 -32.35 16.53 6.91
CA THR A 356 -33.39 15.91 6.06
C THR A 356 -32.83 15.33 4.78
N TRP A 357 -33.52 14.34 4.24
CA TRP A 357 -33.28 13.84 2.88
C TRP A 357 -33.85 14.81 1.85
N SER A 358 -33.12 15.10 0.78
CA SER A 358 -33.61 15.91 -0.35
C SER A 358 -34.85 15.32 -1.04
N THR A 359 -35.05 14.00 -0.95
CA THR A 359 -36.28 13.32 -1.41
C THR A 359 -37.44 13.40 -0.42
N GLY A 360 -37.18 13.90 0.79
CA GLY A 360 -38.13 14.13 1.86
C GLY A 360 -38.03 13.12 3.01
N GLY A 361 -38.07 13.64 4.23
CA GLY A 361 -38.00 12.84 5.47
C GLY A 361 -36.83 13.29 6.34
N VAL A 362 -36.93 13.02 7.65
CA VAL A 362 -35.88 13.33 8.61
C VAL A 362 -34.71 12.36 8.44
N ALA A 363 -33.49 12.86 8.54
CA ALA A 363 -32.25 12.13 8.35
C ALA A 363 -31.39 12.17 9.62
N ASN A 364 -31.94 11.79 10.77
CA ASN A 364 -31.23 11.80 12.06
C ASN A 364 -30.32 10.57 12.22
N GLU A 365 -29.15 10.77 12.82
CA GLU A 365 -28.16 9.72 13.12
C GLU A 365 -27.78 8.89 11.89
N VAL A 366 -27.80 9.50 10.70
CA VAL A 366 -27.45 8.87 9.43
C VAL A 366 -25.92 8.89 9.29
N PRO A 367 -25.27 7.72 9.17
CA PRO A 367 -23.85 7.66 8.85
C PRO A 367 -23.56 8.30 7.48
N ILE A 368 -22.51 9.11 7.42
CA ILE A 368 -22.09 9.86 6.23
C ILE A 368 -20.76 9.32 5.72
N LEU A 369 -19.76 9.24 6.60
CA LEU A 369 -18.47 8.64 6.30
C LEU A 369 -18.29 7.38 7.16
N ALA A 370 -17.65 6.33 6.63
CA ALA A 370 -17.46 5.08 7.35
C ALA A 370 -16.07 4.49 7.18
N ALA A 371 -15.63 3.72 8.17
CA ALA A 371 -14.45 2.87 8.07
C ALA A 371 -14.71 1.48 8.64
N THR A 372 -14.06 0.46 8.10
CA THR A 372 -14.08 -0.91 8.62
C THR A 372 -12.78 -1.64 8.33
N GLU A 373 -12.49 -2.66 9.12
CA GLU A 373 -11.46 -3.65 8.81
C GLU A 373 -12.11 -4.85 8.12
N PHE A 374 -11.40 -5.50 7.18
CA PHE A 374 -11.88 -6.69 6.50
C PHE A 374 -10.73 -7.63 6.17
N GLY A 375 -10.76 -8.83 6.76
CA GLY A 375 -9.59 -9.71 6.75
C GLY A 375 -8.39 -8.98 7.35
N MET A 376 -7.28 -8.94 6.62
CA MET A 376 -6.12 -8.16 7.00
C MET A 376 -6.19 -6.73 6.49
N GLY A 377 -7.13 -6.32 5.63
CA GLY A 377 -7.17 -4.97 5.06
C GLY A 377 -8.11 -4.00 5.77
N ARG A 378 -8.28 -2.84 5.14
CA ARG A 378 -9.03 -1.71 5.66
C ARG A 378 -9.83 -1.03 4.55
N VAL A 379 -11.00 -0.52 4.89
CA VAL A 379 -11.89 0.19 3.96
C VAL A 379 -12.32 1.51 4.58
N VAL A 380 -12.24 2.59 3.81
CA VAL A 380 -12.84 3.90 4.11
C VAL A 380 -13.81 4.23 2.98
N ALA A 381 -14.99 4.71 3.33
CA ALA A 381 -16.06 5.04 2.40
C ALA A 381 -16.58 6.46 2.67
N ILE A 382 -16.68 7.27 1.61
CA ILE A 382 -17.21 8.63 1.65
C ILE A 382 -18.47 8.73 0.78
N THR A 383 -19.40 9.62 1.15
CA THR A 383 -20.67 9.85 0.44
C THR A 383 -20.72 11.21 -0.27
N ASP A 384 -19.59 11.88 -0.40
CA ASP A 384 -19.42 13.08 -1.21
C ASP A 384 -18.32 12.79 -2.23
N TYR A 385 -18.69 12.79 -3.51
CA TYR A 385 -17.77 12.49 -4.60
C TYR A 385 -16.83 13.67 -4.89
N ASN A 386 -17.25 14.89 -4.56
CA ASN A 386 -16.50 16.12 -4.76
C ASN A 386 -15.50 16.37 -3.63
N LEU A 387 -15.67 15.73 -2.47
CA LEU A 387 -14.76 15.87 -1.31
C LEU A 387 -13.26 15.87 -1.68
N PRO A 388 -12.74 14.90 -2.47
CA PRO A 388 -11.34 14.89 -2.88
C PRO A 388 -11.06 15.66 -4.18
N THR A 389 -11.90 16.61 -4.59
CA THR A 389 -11.79 17.27 -5.91
C THR A 389 -11.43 18.76 -5.81
N TYR A 390 -10.93 19.30 -6.93
CA TYR A 390 -10.70 20.73 -7.16
C TYR A 390 -11.98 21.40 -7.67
N THR A 391 -13.05 21.33 -6.88
CA THR A 391 -14.27 22.09 -7.12
C THR A 391 -14.46 23.09 -6.00
N ASP A 392 -15.11 24.21 -6.30
CA ASP A 392 -15.59 25.20 -5.33
C ASP A 392 -17.06 25.46 -5.70
N PRO A 393 -17.98 24.52 -5.35
CA PRO A 393 -19.35 24.57 -5.84
C PRO A 393 -20.21 25.59 -5.10
N ASP A 394 -19.85 25.96 -3.88
CA ASP A 394 -20.45 26.99 -3.02
C ASP A 394 -19.88 28.39 -3.25
N VAL A 395 -18.71 28.49 -3.89
CA VAL A 395 -18.07 29.74 -4.33
C VAL A 395 -17.61 30.58 -3.13
N ASP A 396 -16.99 29.93 -2.15
CA ASP A 396 -16.47 30.55 -0.93
C ASP A 396 -14.95 30.89 -1.02
N ASP A 397 -14.34 30.63 -2.19
CA ASP A 397 -12.92 30.77 -2.54
C ASP A 397 -11.99 29.67 -1.96
N TYR A 398 -12.53 28.64 -1.30
CA TYR A 398 -11.83 27.41 -0.97
C TYR A 398 -12.31 26.28 -1.90
N ILE A 399 -11.46 25.27 -2.09
CA ILE A 399 -11.84 24.10 -2.90
C ILE A 399 -12.23 22.98 -1.94
N THR A 400 -13.11 22.08 -2.37
CA THR A 400 -13.69 21.02 -1.53
C THR A 400 -12.65 20.20 -0.76
N LEU A 401 -11.50 19.92 -1.39
CA LEU A 401 -10.36 19.26 -0.73
C LEU A 401 -9.84 20.02 0.51
N TYR A 402 -9.85 21.34 0.49
CA TYR A 402 -9.35 22.24 1.53
C TYR A 402 -10.46 23.00 2.28
N ASP A 403 -11.73 22.68 2.01
CA ASP A 403 -12.86 23.24 2.75
C ASP A 403 -12.85 22.71 4.18
N SER A 404 -12.90 23.65 5.13
CA SER A 404 -12.71 23.36 6.55
C SER A 404 -11.46 22.53 6.83
N GLU A 405 -11.58 21.27 7.27
CA GLU A 405 -10.45 20.38 7.60
C GLU A 405 -10.56 19.04 6.85
N ASN A 406 -11.15 19.08 5.65
CA ASN A 406 -11.30 17.92 4.75
C ASN A 406 -9.94 17.30 4.38
N ASP A 407 -8.90 18.13 4.23
CA ASP A 407 -7.53 17.70 3.95
C ASP A 407 -6.92 16.92 5.11
N ILE A 408 -7.18 17.31 6.36
CA ILE A 408 -6.73 16.58 7.56
C ILE A 408 -7.41 15.21 7.61
N PHE A 409 -8.72 15.14 7.34
CA PHE A 409 -9.45 13.88 7.25
C PHE A 409 -8.86 12.97 6.17
N LEU A 410 -8.65 13.50 4.95
CA LEU A 410 -8.11 12.74 3.83
C LEU A 410 -6.69 12.25 4.11
N ALA A 411 -5.81 13.08 4.67
CA ALA A 411 -4.48 12.66 5.10
C ALA A 411 -4.58 11.48 6.07
N ASN A 412 -5.36 11.63 7.15
CA ASN A 412 -5.49 10.60 8.16
C ASN A 412 -6.11 9.31 7.62
N ALA A 413 -7.08 9.40 6.70
CA ALA A 413 -7.69 8.25 6.06
C ALA A 413 -6.66 7.44 5.28
N PHE A 414 -5.85 8.09 4.43
CA PHE A 414 -4.83 7.40 3.64
C PHE A 414 -3.69 6.86 4.53
N TYR A 415 -3.24 7.60 5.55
CA TYR A 415 -2.28 7.06 6.51
C TYR A 415 -2.82 5.85 7.27
N TRP A 416 -4.09 5.86 7.67
CA TRP A 416 -4.71 4.71 8.32
C TRP A 416 -4.83 3.50 7.39
N LEU A 417 -5.11 3.71 6.10
CA LEU A 417 -5.19 2.63 5.12
C LEU A 417 -3.84 1.91 4.92
N VAL A 418 -2.70 2.60 5.06
CA VAL A 418 -1.36 2.02 4.85
C VAL A 418 -0.53 1.82 6.12
N MET A 419 -1.06 2.20 7.30
CA MET A 419 -0.33 2.11 8.56
C MET A 419 0.17 0.69 8.82
N ASN A 420 1.47 0.56 9.14
CA ASN A 420 2.09 -0.72 9.42
C ASN A 420 1.43 -1.43 10.62
N ARG A 421 1.26 -2.75 10.52
CA ARG A 421 0.70 -3.60 11.57
C ARG A 421 1.55 -4.83 11.72
N ALA A 422 1.63 -5.31 12.97
CA ALA A 422 2.35 -6.52 13.30
C ALA A 422 1.87 -7.70 12.44
N PRO A 423 2.79 -8.62 12.07
CA PRO A 423 2.44 -9.81 11.32
C PRO A 423 1.47 -10.70 12.08
N VAL A 424 0.86 -11.65 11.38
CA VAL A 424 0.09 -12.74 11.97
C VAL A 424 0.88 -14.03 11.78
N VAL A 425 0.99 -14.84 12.82
CA VAL A 425 1.66 -16.15 12.80
C VAL A 425 0.80 -17.19 13.50
N GLU A 426 0.77 -18.41 12.96
CA GLU A 426 0.09 -19.59 13.51
C GLU A 426 1.07 -20.78 13.49
N LEU A 427 1.39 -21.33 14.66
CA LEU A 427 2.22 -22.52 14.80
C LEU A 427 1.39 -23.77 14.49
N LEU A 428 1.81 -24.54 13.48
CA LEU A 428 1.08 -25.72 13.02
C LEU A 428 1.59 -27.01 13.66
N THR A 429 2.90 -27.17 13.83
CA THR A 429 3.49 -28.33 14.52
C THR A 429 4.85 -27.98 15.14
N PRO A 430 5.14 -28.45 16.37
CA PRO A 430 4.26 -29.21 17.26
C PRO A 430 3.21 -28.29 17.90
N ASN A 431 1.99 -28.80 18.06
CA ASN A 431 0.89 -28.03 18.64
C ASN A 431 0.22 -28.74 19.84
N GLY A 432 0.79 -29.85 20.31
CA GLY A 432 0.44 -30.49 21.57
C GLY A 432 0.12 -31.97 21.46
N GLY A 433 0.58 -32.73 22.46
CA GLY A 433 0.35 -34.17 22.60
C GLY A 433 1.17 -35.06 21.67
N GLU A 434 2.01 -34.50 20.79
CA GLU A 434 2.96 -35.28 20.00
C GLU A 434 4.06 -35.91 20.85
N VAL A 435 4.67 -36.97 20.33
CA VAL A 435 5.91 -37.55 20.88
C VAL A 435 6.98 -37.44 19.81
N TRP A 436 7.95 -36.56 20.03
CA TRP A 436 9.02 -36.24 19.13
C TRP A 436 10.33 -36.92 19.53
N ASN A 437 11.10 -37.30 18.51
CA ASN A 437 12.42 -37.92 18.66
C ASN A 437 13.26 -37.68 17.41
N GLY A 438 14.58 -37.59 17.57
CA GLY A 438 15.50 -37.40 16.45
C GLY A 438 15.49 -35.97 15.94
N THR A 439 15.43 -35.81 14.61
CA THR A 439 15.23 -34.50 13.98
C THR A 439 13.77 -34.38 13.56
N ARG A 440 13.14 -33.26 13.91
CA ARG A 440 11.74 -32.96 13.63
C ARG A 440 11.61 -31.55 13.10
N THR A 441 10.67 -31.38 12.18
CA THR A 441 10.41 -30.09 11.55
C THR A 441 9.32 -29.37 12.33
N VAL A 442 9.64 -28.19 12.82
CA VAL A 442 8.67 -27.20 13.29
C VAL A 442 8.11 -26.50 12.05
N GLU A 443 6.79 -26.38 11.94
CA GLU A 443 6.12 -25.73 10.80
C GLU A 443 5.10 -24.72 11.31
N TRP A 444 5.03 -23.56 10.66
CA TRP A 444 4.07 -22.48 10.94
C TRP A 444 3.50 -21.91 9.65
N ASP A 445 2.44 -21.10 9.76
CA ASP A 445 1.97 -20.21 8.71
C ASP A 445 2.06 -18.77 9.20
N ALA A 446 2.31 -17.82 8.29
CA ALA A 446 2.39 -16.41 8.65
C ALA A 446 2.12 -15.50 7.46
N ALA A 447 1.57 -14.32 7.76
CA ALA A 447 1.33 -13.28 6.77
C ALA A 447 1.45 -11.89 7.41
N ASP A 448 1.99 -10.96 6.64
CA ASP A 448 2.06 -9.56 7.03
C ASP A 448 0.93 -8.74 6.37
N PRO A 449 0.16 -7.91 7.13
CA PRO A 449 -0.91 -7.08 6.55
C PRO A 449 -0.41 -6.02 5.58
N ASN A 450 0.84 -5.60 5.68
CA ASN A 450 1.47 -4.58 4.85
C ASN A 450 2.35 -5.19 3.76
N ARG A 451 2.40 -6.53 3.70
CA ARG A 451 3.16 -7.35 2.75
C ARG A 451 4.67 -7.13 2.88
N ASP A 452 5.12 -6.75 4.07
CA ASP A 452 6.53 -6.65 4.39
C ASP A 452 7.16 -8.05 4.50
N ASP A 453 8.46 -8.16 4.21
CA ASP A 453 9.21 -9.40 4.32
C ASP A 453 9.32 -9.82 5.80
N LEU A 454 9.15 -11.12 6.08
CA LEU A 454 9.15 -11.65 7.44
C LEU A 454 10.41 -12.43 7.78
N GLU A 455 10.95 -12.17 8.98
CA GLU A 455 11.91 -13.01 9.66
C GLU A 455 11.28 -13.69 10.87
N PHE A 456 11.70 -14.92 11.16
CA PHE A 456 11.18 -15.72 12.27
C PHE A 456 12.26 -16.08 13.29
N ALA A 457 11.84 -16.19 14.55
CA ALA A 457 12.62 -16.80 15.61
C ALA A 457 11.83 -17.93 16.27
N VAL A 458 12.47 -19.09 16.45
CA VAL A 458 11.86 -20.26 17.10
C VAL A 458 12.44 -20.42 18.49
N TRP A 459 11.57 -20.57 19.47
CA TRP A 459 11.92 -20.77 20.87
C TRP A 459 11.31 -22.08 21.36
N TYR A 460 11.92 -22.69 22.36
CA TYR A 460 11.34 -23.81 23.09
C TYR A 460 11.22 -23.50 24.58
N SER A 461 10.24 -24.11 25.22
CA SER A 461 10.10 -24.21 26.66
C SER A 461 10.20 -25.68 27.06
N ASP A 462 10.79 -26.00 28.20
CA ASP A 462 10.80 -27.35 28.79
C ASP A 462 9.95 -27.44 30.08
N ASN A 463 9.18 -26.38 30.38
CA ASN A 463 8.42 -26.23 31.62
C ASN A 463 7.01 -25.65 31.43
N ASN A 464 6.33 -26.07 30.37
CA ASN A 464 4.98 -25.65 30.01
C ASN A 464 4.87 -24.12 29.80
N GLY A 465 5.83 -23.52 29.09
CA GLY A 465 5.79 -22.12 28.68
C GLY A 465 6.12 -21.12 29.79
N SER A 466 6.66 -21.58 30.93
CA SER A 466 7.02 -20.68 32.04
C SER A 466 8.28 -19.87 31.74
N ASP A 467 9.25 -20.47 31.05
CA ASP A 467 10.39 -19.79 30.42
C ASP A 467 10.63 -20.31 29.00
N TRP A 468 11.37 -19.54 28.21
CA TRP A 468 11.62 -19.77 26.80
C TRP A 468 13.10 -19.63 26.50
N THR A 469 13.64 -20.57 25.71
CA THR A 469 15.03 -20.60 25.25
C THR A 469 15.04 -20.56 23.73
N LEU A 470 15.86 -19.67 23.15
CA LEU A 470 15.98 -19.51 21.70
C LEU A 470 16.60 -20.78 21.08
N LEU A 471 15.96 -21.31 20.03
CA LEU A 471 16.55 -22.33 19.16
C LEU A 471 17.33 -21.67 18.02
N ASP A 472 16.70 -20.75 17.31
CA ASP A 472 17.31 -20.04 16.17
C ASP A 472 16.50 -18.77 15.82
N ASP A 473 17.14 -17.81 15.16
CA ASP A 473 16.54 -16.55 14.68
C ASP A 473 17.03 -16.17 13.27
N GLY A 474 16.39 -15.18 12.63
CA GLY A 474 16.70 -14.78 11.26
C GLY A 474 16.27 -15.80 10.20
N ILE A 475 15.24 -16.60 10.49
CA ILE A 475 14.71 -17.62 9.58
C ILE A 475 13.79 -16.93 8.56
N ILE A 476 13.99 -17.19 7.26
CA ILE A 476 13.22 -16.58 6.15
C ILE A 476 12.18 -17.59 5.57
N GLY A 477 12.14 -18.81 6.09
CA GLY A 477 11.19 -19.86 5.70
C GLY A 477 10.13 -20.12 6.76
N MET A 478 9.10 -20.89 6.41
CA MET A 478 7.99 -21.26 7.31
C MET A 478 8.24 -22.56 8.11
N THR A 479 9.50 -23.01 8.16
CA THR A 479 9.87 -24.28 8.78
C THR A 479 11.25 -24.22 9.43
N TYR A 480 11.45 -24.98 10.50
CA TYR A 480 12.73 -25.14 11.17
C TYR A 480 12.99 -26.61 11.56
N ASP A 481 14.12 -27.17 11.14
CA ASP A 481 14.52 -28.54 11.51
C ASP A 481 15.23 -28.56 12.87
N TRP A 482 14.51 -29.02 13.90
CA TRP A 482 15.02 -29.11 15.26
C TRP A 482 15.59 -30.50 15.56
N ASN A 483 16.82 -30.54 16.08
CA ASN A 483 17.45 -31.76 16.59
C ASN A 483 17.13 -31.98 18.07
N THR A 484 16.04 -32.70 18.35
CA THR A 484 15.55 -32.94 19.72
C THR A 484 16.51 -33.77 20.56
N THR A 485 17.46 -34.51 19.95
CA THR A 485 18.42 -35.36 20.67
C THR A 485 19.44 -34.59 21.50
N GLN A 486 19.49 -33.27 21.36
CA GLN A 486 20.35 -32.38 22.13
C GLN A 486 19.70 -31.89 23.44
N HIS A 487 18.45 -32.28 23.69
CA HIS A 487 17.66 -31.89 24.85
C HIS A 487 17.24 -33.11 25.67
N ASP A 488 16.99 -32.90 26.96
CA ASP A 488 16.59 -33.97 27.89
C ASP A 488 15.17 -34.46 27.58
N ASP A 489 14.89 -35.74 27.79
CA ASP A 489 13.54 -36.28 27.61
C ASP A 489 12.56 -35.68 28.64
N GLY A 490 11.33 -35.41 28.22
CA GLY A 490 10.32 -34.75 29.07
C GLY A 490 9.01 -34.50 28.33
N ASN A 491 7.94 -34.24 29.08
CA ASN A 491 6.56 -34.10 28.55
C ASN A 491 5.95 -32.70 28.77
N SER A 492 6.81 -31.70 28.98
CA SER A 492 6.43 -30.31 29.26
C SER A 492 6.98 -29.36 28.20
N TYR A 493 7.32 -29.90 27.01
CA TYR A 493 7.90 -29.11 25.94
C TYR A 493 6.83 -28.31 25.20
N MET A 494 7.15 -27.06 24.86
CA MET A 494 6.33 -26.19 24.01
C MET A 494 7.23 -25.46 23.02
N ILE A 495 6.69 -25.08 21.87
CA ILE A 495 7.37 -24.23 20.89
C ILE A 495 6.67 -22.88 20.81
N ARG A 496 7.46 -21.84 20.55
CA ARG A 496 6.99 -20.50 20.20
C ARG A 496 7.65 -20.10 18.89
N VAL A 497 6.87 -19.53 17.99
CA VAL A 497 7.38 -18.86 16.79
C VAL A 497 7.06 -17.39 16.90
N VAL A 498 8.09 -16.55 16.78
CA VAL A 498 7.96 -15.09 16.71
C VAL A 498 8.13 -14.70 15.24
N ALA A 499 7.21 -13.92 14.68
CA ALA A 499 7.30 -13.31 13.37
C ALA A 499 7.62 -11.82 13.51
N PHE A 500 8.51 -11.30 12.67
CA PHE A 500 8.98 -9.92 12.70
C PHE A 500 9.02 -9.33 11.29
N ASP A 501 8.44 -8.13 11.11
CA ASP A 501 8.33 -7.42 9.83
C ASP A 501 9.44 -6.37 9.60
N GLY A 502 10.42 -6.29 10.50
CA GLY A 502 11.45 -5.24 10.51
C GLY A 502 11.17 -4.07 11.47
N ILE A 503 9.93 -3.94 11.97
CA ILE A 503 9.47 -2.86 12.86
C ILE A 503 8.67 -3.41 14.06
N LEU A 504 7.69 -4.28 13.81
CA LEU A 504 6.75 -4.88 14.74
C LEU A 504 6.88 -6.40 14.74
N ASP A 505 6.53 -7.01 15.88
CA ASP A 505 6.55 -8.46 16.05
C ASP A 505 5.22 -9.00 16.59
N SER A 506 4.98 -10.28 16.31
CA SER A 506 3.93 -11.09 16.94
C SER A 506 4.47 -12.50 17.17
N TYR A 507 3.75 -13.30 17.97
CA TYR A 507 4.16 -14.67 18.22
C TYR A 507 2.97 -15.59 18.41
N ASP A 508 3.20 -16.88 18.19
CA ASP A 508 2.28 -17.95 18.54
C ASP A 508 3.00 -19.07 19.30
N ASP A 509 2.29 -19.65 20.26
CA ASP A 509 2.77 -20.72 21.14
C ASP A 509 2.04 -22.02 20.83
N SER A 510 2.66 -23.18 21.05
CA SER A 510 1.93 -24.47 20.99
C SER A 510 0.69 -24.43 21.89
N ASP A 511 -0.45 -24.92 21.42
CA ASP A 511 -1.71 -24.94 22.17
C ASP A 511 -1.63 -25.79 23.46
N ASP A 512 -0.85 -26.88 23.42
CA ASP A 512 -0.62 -27.79 24.52
C ASP A 512 0.84 -28.31 24.52
N PRO A 513 1.36 -28.85 25.63
CA PRO A 513 2.70 -29.42 25.67
C PRO A 513 2.81 -30.73 24.88
N PHE A 514 4.00 -31.01 24.36
CA PHE A 514 4.38 -32.27 23.71
C PHE A 514 5.56 -32.95 24.43
N GLU A 515 5.85 -34.19 24.04
CA GLU A 515 6.89 -35.02 24.64
C GLU A 515 8.12 -35.14 23.74
N LEU A 516 9.31 -34.97 24.32
CA LEU A 516 10.55 -35.46 23.73
C LEU A 516 10.90 -36.83 24.35
N ASP A 517 11.03 -37.85 23.51
CA ASP A 517 11.45 -39.20 23.88
C ASP A 517 12.57 -39.68 22.94
N ASN A 518 13.80 -39.27 23.23
CA ASN A 518 14.98 -39.65 22.45
C ASN A 518 15.55 -41.01 22.88
N PHE A 519 14.86 -41.77 23.73
CA PHE A 519 15.33 -43.07 24.17
C PHE A 519 15.34 -44.04 22.98
N VAL A 520 16.54 -44.39 22.51
CA VAL A 520 16.72 -45.55 21.64
C VAL A 520 16.44 -46.77 22.50
N GLY A 521 15.21 -47.26 22.49
CA GLY A 521 14.89 -48.60 22.96
C GLY A 521 15.87 -49.55 22.28
N GLY A 522 16.83 -50.06 23.05
CA GLY A 522 17.92 -50.86 22.52
C GLY A 522 17.38 -52.00 21.65
N GLY A 523 18.03 -52.25 20.51
CA GLY A 523 17.82 -53.46 19.73
C GLY A 523 17.83 -54.71 20.63
N PRO A 524 17.22 -55.83 20.18
CA PRO A 524 16.75 -56.93 21.04
C PRO A 524 17.88 -57.50 21.89
N GLY A 525 18.00 -57.05 23.14
CA GLY A 525 19.25 -57.23 23.87
C GLY A 525 19.29 -56.79 25.34
N GLY A 526 18.17 -56.78 26.06
CA GLY A 526 18.11 -57.10 27.50
C GLY A 526 17.84 -55.96 28.52
N PRO A 527 17.56 -56.31 29.80
CA PRO A 527 16.97 -57.54 30.30
C PRO A 527 15.44 -57.39 30.30
N GLY A 528 14.75 -58.29 29.61
CA GLY A 528 13.31 -58.42 29.78
C GLY A 528 13.00 -58.59 31.27
N ILE A 529 12.06 -57.80 31.77
CA ILE A 529 11.29 -58.24 32.93
C ILE A 529 10.61 -59.52 32.47
N THR A 530 11.19 -60.67 32.80
CA THR A 530 10.54 -61.96 32.65
C THR A 530 9.29 -61.89 33.51
N ILE A 531 8.15 -61.62 32.88
CA ILE A 531 6.88 -61.90 33.51
C ILE A 531 6.83 -63.43 33.61
N ASP A 532 7.06 -63.94 34.82
CA ASP A 532 6.92 -65.35 35.12
C ASP A 532 5.51 -65.81 34.69
N PRO A 533 5.38 -66.73 33.74
CA PRO A 533 4.07 -67.24 33.34
C PRO A 533 3.31 -67.91 34.49
N MET A 534 3.98 -68.31 35.59
CA MET A 534 3.30 -68.70 36.83
C MET A 534 2.65 -67.53 37.57
N LEU A 535 3.19 -66.31 37.50
CA LEU A 535 2.63 -65.12 38.13
C LEU A 535 1.37 -64.63 37.39
N LEU A 536 1.34 -64.72 36.05
CA LEU A 536 0.13 -64.46 35.27
C LEU A 536 -0.94 -65.54 35.47
N ALA A 537 -0.55 -66.81 35.64
CA ALA A 537 -1.47 -67.90 35.97
C ALA A 537 -2.04 -67.77 37.40
N LEU A 538 -1.29 -67.21 38.36
CA LEU A 538 -1.76 -66.92 39.72
C LEU A 538 -2.77 -65.77 39.78
N ILE A 539 -2.56 -64.70 38.99
CA ILE A 539 -3.48 -63.55 38.92
C ILE A 539 -4.75 -63.90 38.11
N GLY A 540 -4.60 -64.67 37.03
CA GLY A 540 -5.74 -65.20 36.26
C GLY A 540 -6.58 -66.23 37.03
N GLY A 541 -5.94 -67.06 37.87
CA GLY A 541 -6.63 -68.04 38.72
C GLY A 541 -7.44 -67.41 39.86
N ALA A 542 -6.94 -66.33 40.47
CA ALA A 542 -7.64 -65.64 41.55
C ALA A 542 -8.89 -64.87 41.07
N ALA A 543 -8.84 -64.28 39.89
CA ALA A 543 -9.99 -63.57 39.30
C ALA A 543 -11.15 -64.52 38.92
N VAL A 544 -10.84 -65.74 38.45
CA VAL A 544 -11.87 -66.74 38.09
C VAL A 544 -12.56 -67.33 39.33
N VAL A 545 -11.87 -67.49 40.46
CA VAL A 545 -12.47 -67.98 41.72
C VAL A 545 -13.40 -66.93 42.34
N ILE A 546 -13.05 -65.63 42.26
CA ILE A 546 -13.90 -64.55 42.78
C ILE A 546 -15.19 -64.41 41.96
N ILE A 547 -15.13 -64.56 40.63
CA ILE A 547 -16.31 -64.49 39.75
C ILE A 547 -17.23 -65.71 39.98
N ILE A 548 -16.70 -66.92 40.19
CA ILE A 548 -17.51 -68.11 40.44
C ILE A 548 -18.20 -68.07 41.83
N VAL A 549 -17.56 -67.51 42.86
CA VAL A 549 -18.17 -67.36 44.20
C VAL A 549 -19.32 -66.34 44.18
N VAL A 550 -19.19 -65.24 43.44
CA VAL A 550 -20.27 -64.23 43.30
C VAL A 550 -21.48 -64.79 42.53
N VAL A 551 -21.26 -65.59 41.48
CA VAL A 551 -22.36 -66.20 40.69
C VAL A 551 -23.09 -67.32 41.48
N ILE A 552 -22.39 -68.05 42.36
CA ILE A 552 -23.02 -69.08 43.21
C ILE A 552 -23.83 -68.46 44.38
N ILE A 553 -23.40 -67.32 44.91
CA ILE A 553 -24.14 -66.60 45.97
C ILE A 553 -25.43 -65.94 45.42
N MET A 554 -25.44 -65.50 44.16
CA MET A 554 -26.60 -64.85 43.53
C MET A 554 -27.69 -65.81 43.00
N LYS A 555 -27.50 -67.14 43.07
CA LYS A 555 -28.46 -68.14 42.56
C LYS A 555 -29.19 -68.98 43.62
N ARG A 556 -29.07 -68.68 44.92
CA ARG A 556 -29.94 -69.34 45.92
C ARG A 556 -31.33 -68.70 45.96
N PRO A 557 -32.41 -69.47 45.78
CA PRO A 557 -33.76 -68.96 45.96
C PRO A 557 -33.99 -68.63 47.44
N LYS A 558 -34.65 -67.50 47.71
CA LYS A 558 -35.11 -67.14 49.05
C LYS A 558 -36.28 -68.07 49.41
N GLU A 559 -36.09 -68.89 50.45
CA GLU A 559 -37.20 -69.35 51.31
C GLU A 559 -37.54 -68.25 52.33
#